data_AF-A0A258AU39-F1
#
_entry.id   AF-A0A258AU39-F1
#
_cell.length_a   1.000
_cell.length_b   1.000
_cell.length_c   1.000
_cell.angle_alpha   90.00
_cell.angle_beta   90.00
_cell.angle_gamma   90.00
#
_symmetry.space_group_name_H-M   'P 1'
#
loop_
_entity.id
_entity.type
_entity.pdbx_description
1 polymer ?
#
loop_
_entity_poly.entity_id
_entity_poly.type
_entity_poly.pdbx_seq_one_letter_code
_entity_poly.pdbx_strand_id
1 'polypeptide(L)'
;MKIRSTRRSRKSQFDAMKKEPGIAKQIIRQGGEVVVIVLVAAGLQAMWGCHWLSAQAFCLVVLLAAFAKTVFFFVENLQHILIATQDDMPYHRVLGLMGVNMAQITLAFALDYWCLETAEPASFSEIDPEWSQAEQMFEFFFFSVLNFSFFGFGDVTPQTIPAKLVTMMEVLLGFFTVIFLLSDFVSLKDSLRVRKPKEE
;
A
#
# COMPACT_ATOMS: atom_id res chain seq x y z
N MET A 1 -37.83 -10.26 -23.84
CA MET A 1 -36.94 -11.42 -23.58
C MET A 1 -35.42 -11.12 -23.73
N LYS A 2 -34.98 -9.85 -23.82
CA LYS A 2 -33.57 -9.47 -24.15
C LYS A 2 -32.70 -9.08 -22.93
N ILE A 3 -33.28 -8.97 -21.73
CA ILE A 3 -32.61 -8.46 -20.51
C ILE A 3 -31.93 -9.58 -19.70
N ARG A 4 -32.35 -10.86 -19.89
CA ARG A 4 -31.78 -12.01 -19.17
C ARG A 4 -30.46 -12.52 -19.73
N SER A 5 -30.14 -12.30 -21.01
CA SER A 5 -28.88 -12.81 -21.61
C SER A 5 -27.64 -12.00 -21.20
N THR A 6 -27.80 -10.69 -20.98
CA THR A 6 -26.69 -9.80 -20.57
C THR A 6 -26.21 -10.04 -19.14
N ARG A 7 -27.12 -10.39 -18.22
CA ARG A 7 -26.76 -10.74 -16.83
C ARG A 7 -26.01 -12.08 -16.74
N ARG A 8 -26.35 -13.06 -17.58
CA ARG A 8 -25.71 -14.37 -17.61
C ARG A 8 -24.29 -14.29 -18.18
N SER A 9 -24.07 -13.40 -19.15
CA SER A 9 -22.74 -13.11 -19.72
C SER A 9 -21.81 -12.41 -18.70
N ARG A 10 -22.29 -11.39 -17.96
CA ARG A 10 -21.49 -10.76 -16.89
C ARG A 10 -21.13 -11.70 -15.76
N LYS A 11 -22.07 -12.56 -15.33
CA LYS A 11 -21.82 -13.53 -14.25
C LYS A 11 -20.83 -14.61 -14.70
N SER A 12 -20.97 -15.11 -15.93
CA SER A 12 -20.03 -16.05 -16.56
C SER A 12 -18.62 -15.44 -16.73
N GLN A 13 -18.52 -14.16 -17.14
CA GLN A 13 -17.23 -13.46 -17.19
C GLN A 13 -16.61 -13.24 -15.80
N PHE A 14 -17.41 -12.90 -14.78
CA PHE A 14 -16.95 -12.78 -13.40
C PHE A 14 -16.46 -14.14 -12.84
N ASP A 15 -17.20 -15.21 -13.12
CA ASP A 15 -16.87 -16.56 -12.67
C ASP A 15 -15.65 -17.13 -13.43
N ALA A 16 -15.46 -16.75 -14.70
CA ALA A 16 -14.26 -17.07 -15.49
C ALA A 16 -13.03 -16.25 -15.03
N MET A 17 -13.22 -14.98 -14.65
CA MET A 17 -12.18 -14.14 -14.07
C MET A 17 -11.70 -14.67 -12.71
N LYS A 18 -12.58 -15.35 -11.95
CA LYS A 18 -12.22 -16.04 -10.71
C LYS A 18 -11.47 -17.37 -10.93
N LYS A 19 -11.47 -17.90 -12.16
CA LYS A 19 -10.91 -19.21 -12.53
C LYS A 19 -9.59 -19.14 -13.30
N GLU A 20 -8.96 -17.97 -13.41
CA GLU A 20 -7.58 -17.90 -13.90
C GLU A 20 -6.61 -18.20 -12.74
N PRO A 21 -5.78 -19.25 -12.83
CA PRO A 21 -4.91 -19.68 -11.74
C PRO A 21 -3.89 -18.62 -11.29
N GLY A 22 -3.62 -17.61 -12.11
CA GLY A 22 -2.75 -16.47 -11.77
C GLY A 22 -3.38 -15.47 -10.79
N ILE A 23 -4.67 -15.18 -10.90
CA ILE A 23 -5.37 -14.17 -10.08
C ILE A 23 -5.50 -14.65 -8.64
N ALA A 24 -5.95 -15.90 -8.46
CA ALA A 24 -6.06 -16.49 -7.13
C ALA A 24 -4.69 -16.51 -6.43
N LYS A 25 -3.62 -16.84 -7.16
CA LYS A 25 -2.26 -16.85 -6.65
C LYS A 25 -1.78 -15.45 -6.22
N GLN A 26 -2.06 -14.41 -7.01
CA GLN A 26 -1.70 -13.02 -6.66
C GLN A 26 -2.48 -12.49 -5.47
N ILE A 27 -3.79 -12.72 -5.41
CA ILE A 27 -4.62 -12.30 -4.26
C ILE A 27 -4.17 -13.02 -2.98
N ILE A 28 -3.85 -14.31 -3.06
CA ILE A 28 -3.31 -15.06 -1.92
C ILE A 28 -1.95 -14.50 -1.50
N ARG A 29 -1.08 -14.14 -2.46
CA ARG A 29 0.22 -13.52 -2.17
C ARG A 29 0.06 -12.18 -1.45
N GLN A 30 -0.74 -11.27 -2.01
CA GLN A 30 -1.01 -9.95 -1.43
C GLN A 30 -1.70 -10.06 -0.06
N GLY A 31 -2.67 -10.96 0.07
CA GLY A 31 -3.30 -11.25 1.36
C GLY A 31 -2.29 -11.76 2.40
N GLY A 32 -1.38 -12.64 1.98
CA GLY A 32 -0.27 -13.12 2.81
C GLY A 32 0.67 -11.99 3.25
N GLU A 33 1.03 -11.08 2.33
CA GLU A 33 1.85 -9.90 2.63
C GLU A 33 1.17 -8.98 3.66
N VAL A 34 -0.12 -8.70 3.51
CA VAL A 34 -0.89 -7.92 4.51
C VAL A 34 -0.84 -8.59 5.87
N VAL A 35 -1.07 -9.90 5.93
CA VAL A 35 -1.02 -10.65 7.18
C VAL A 35 0.38 -10.56 7.80
N VAL A 36 1.45 -10.70 7.01
CA VAL A 36 2.83 -10.55 7.50
C VAL A 36 3.07 -9.14 8.05
N ILE A 37 2.63 -8.08 7.35
CA ILE A 37 2.76 -6.70 7.81
C ILE A 37 2.07 -6.50 9.17
N VAL A 38 0.83 -6.97 9.29
CA VAL A 38 0.06 -6.88 10.54
C VAL A 38 0.72 -7.69 11.65
N LEU A 39 1.22 -8.90 11.36
CA LEU A 39 1.91 -9.74 12.34
C LEU A 39 3.24 -9.14 12.81
N VAL A 40 4.00 -8.52 11.91
CA VAL A 40 5.25 -7.83 12.26
C VAL A 40 4.95 -6.64 13.17
N ALA A 41 3.95 -5.81 12.83
CA ALA A 41 3.53 -4.69 13.65
C ALA A 41 3.00 -5.13 15.02
N ALA A 42 2.17 -6.18 15.06
CA ALA A 42 1.68 -6.76 16.31
C ALA A 42 2.82 -7.34 17.16
N GLY A 43 3.82 -7.96 16.53
CA GLY A 43 5.03 -8.45 17.18
C GLY A 43 5.87 -7.32 17.79
N LEU A 44 6.03 -6.20 17.06
CA LEU A 44 6.68 -5.00 17.58
C LEU A 44 5.92 -4.44 18.79
N GLN A 45 4.60 -4.31 18.69
CA GLN A 45 3.78 -3.84 19.81
C GLN A 45 3.82 -4.77 21.02
N ALA A 46 3.85 -6.08 20.82
CA ALA A 46 4.01 -7.04 21.91
C ALA A 46 5.39 -6.92 22.59
N MET A 47 6.46 -6.74 21.81
CA MET A 47 7.81 -6.49 22.35
C MET A 47 7.87 -5.19 23.17
N TRP A 48 7.17 -4.15 22.73
CA TRP A 48 7.02 -2.90 23.48
C TRP A 48 6.26 -3.11 24.79
N GLY A 49 5.11 -3.80 24.76
CA GLY A 49 4.30 -4.08 25.95
C GLY A 49 5.00 -4.96 26.99
N CYS A 50 5.95 -5.81 26.58
CA CYS A 50 6.81 -6.56 27.49
C CYS A 50 7.99 -5.74 28.06
N HIS A 51 8.12 -4.46 27.70
CA HIS A 51 9.21 -3.56 28.11
C HIS A 51 10.62 -4.12 27.85
N TRP A 52 10.80 -4.90 26.77
CA TRP A 52 12.08 -5.52 26.42
C TRP A 52 13.14 -4.50 25.95
N LEU A 53 12.70 -3.37 25.41
CA LEU A 53 13.54 -2.36 24.78
C LEU A 53 13.27 -0.99 25.42
N SER A 54 14.29 -0.12 25.42
CA SER A 54 14.08 1.30 25.71
C SER A 54 13.33 1.98 24.56
N ALA A 55 12.65 3.09 24.84
CA ALA A 55 11.94 3.90 23.83
C ALA A 55 12.80 4.19 22.59
N GLN A 56 14.04 4.63 22.81
CA GLN A 56 14.98 4.96 21.75
C GLN A 56 15.37 3.74 20.91
N ALA A 57 15.64 2.59 21.55
CA ALA A 57 15.98 1.37 20.85
C ALA A 57 14.78 0.84 20.04
N PHE A 58 13.58 0.95 20.60
CA PHE A 58 12.35 0.57 19.91
C PHE A 58 12.10 1.44 18.67
N CYS A 59 12.19 2.77 18.79
CA CYS A 59 12.07 3.68 17.64
C CYS A 59 13.10 3.38 16.54
N LEU A 60 14.32 2.98 16.92
CA LEU A 60 15.35 2.56 15.96
C LEU A 60 14.98 1.26 15.26
N VAL A 61 14.44 0.26 15.99
CA VAL A 61 13.95 -0.99 15.39
C VAL A 61 12.81 -0.72 14.42
N VAL A 62 11.84 0.11 14.79
CA VAL A 62 10.73 0.52 13.90
C VAL A 62 11.28 1.23 12.66
N LEU A 63 12.24 2.14 12.82
CA LEU A 63 12.87 2.82 11.69
C LEU A 63 13.59 1.85 10.74
N LEU A 64 14.33 0.87 11.28
CA LEU A 64 15.00 -0.14 10.46
C LEU A 64 13.99 -1.06 9.75
N ALA A 65 12.90 -1.43 10.42
CA ALA A 65 11.81 -2.18 9.82
C ALA A 65 11.13 -1.37 8.69
N ALA A 66 10.88 -0.07 8.92
CA ALA A 66 10.35 0.86 7.93
C ALA A 66 11.28 1.02 6.71
N PHE A 67 12.59 1.04 6.93
CA PHE A 67 13.55 1.06 5.83
C PHE A 67 13.54 -0.25 5.03
N ALA A 68 13.59 -1.40 5.72
CA ALA A 68 13.58 -2.72 5.07
C ALA A 68 12.30 -2.94 4.25
N LYS A 69 11.13 -2.57 4.79
CA LYS A 69 9.86 -2.66 4.05
C LYS A 69 9.83 -1.70 2.85
N THR A 70 10.42 -0.50 2.97
CA THR A 70 10.48 0.48 1.87
C THR A 70 11.27 -0.09 0.70
N VAL A 71 12.43 -0.71 0.98
CA VAL A 71 13.24 -1.39 -0.03
C VAL A 71 12.46 -2.56 -0.64
N PHE A 72 11.78 -3.36 0.17
CA PHE A 72 10.96 -4.48 -0.31
C PHE A 72 9.86 -4.01 -1.28
N PHE A 73 9.04 -3.04 -0.89
CA PHE A 73 7.98 -2.50 -1.74
C PHE A 73 8.52 -1.82 -2.99
N PHE A 74 9.66 -1.14 -2.90
CA PHE A 74 10.29 -0.51 -4.07
C PHE A 74 10.74 -1.56 -5.09
N VAL A 75 11.39 -2.63 -4.64
CA VAL A 75 11.80 -3.76 -5.51
C VAL A 75 10.58 -4.47 -6.10
N GLU A 76 9.54 -4.70 -5.30
CA GLU A 76 8.29 -5.31 -5.77
C GLU A 76 7.64 -4.45 -6.88
N ASN A 77 7.55 -3.14 -6.68
CA ASN A 77 7.05 -2.20 -7.67
C ASN A 77 7.86 -2.23 -8.97
N LEU A 78 9.20 -2.28 -8.90
CA LEU A 78 10.05 -2.45 -10.08
C LEU A 78 9.81 -3.77 -10.82
N GLN A 79 9.64 -4.88 -10.09
CA GLN A 79 9.36 -6.19 -10.69
C GLN A 79 8.02 -6.19 -11.41
N HIS A 80 7.01 -5.53 -10.84
CA HIS A 80 5.69 -5.43 -11.47
C HIS A 80 5.75 -4.72 -12.83
N ILE A 81 6.55 -3.65 -12.97
CA ILE A 81 6.76 -2.95 -14.26
C ILE A 81 7.43 -3.87 -15.28
N LEU A 82 8.49 -4.58 -14.87
CA LEU A 82 9.23 -5.46 -15.76
C LEU A 82 8.34 -6.56 -16.33
N ILE A 83 7.44 -7.10 -15.51
CA ILE A 83 6.47 -8.13 -15.91
C ILE A 83 5.34 -7.53 -16.76
N ALA A 84 4.81 -6.36 -16.39
CA ALA A 84 3.74 -5.68 -17.13
C ALA A 84 4.17 -5.24 -18.54
N THR A 85 5.46 -4.99 -18.74
CA THR A 85 6.04 -4.69 -20.06
C THR A 85 6.13 -5.94 -20.96
N GLN A 86 6.18 -7.14 -20.38
CA GLN A 86 6.31 -8.41 -21.12
C GLN A 86 4.97 -9.07 -21.47
N ASP A 87 4.02 -9.05 -20.54
CA ASP A 87 2.72 -9.71 -20.71
C ASP A 87 1.64 -8.66 -20.98
N ASP A 88 0.90 -8.80 -22.09
CA ASP A 88 -0.22 -7.95 -22.55
C ASP A 88 -1.42 -8.04 -21.58
N MET A 89 -1.21 -7.64 -20.32
CA MET A 89 -2.12 -7.86 -19.20
C MET A 89 -3.30 -6.88 -19.29
N PRO A 90 -4.55 -7.32 -19.05
CA PRO A 90 -5.70 -6.44 -19.12
C PRO A 90 -5.61 -5.26 -18.14
N TYR A 91 -5.75 -4.03 -18.65
CA TYR A 91 -5.65 -2.75 -17.92
C TYR A 91 -6.28 -2.72 -16.52
N HIS A 92 -7.54 -3.16 -16.42
CA HIS A 92 -8.29 -3.14 -15.16
C HIS A 92 -7.66 -4.02 -14.07
N ARG A 93 -6.86 -5.02 -14.46
CA ARG A 93 -6.14 -5.91 -13.54
C ARG A 93 -4.90 -5.24 -12.99
N VAL A 94 -4.09 -4.62 -13.84
CA VAL A 94 -2.91 -3.86 -13.42
C VAL A 94 -3.30 -2.74 -12.46
N LEU A 95 -4.34 -1.96 -12.82
CA LEU A 95 -4.83 -0.89 -11.96
C LEU A 95 -5.38 -1.42 -10.62
N GLY A 96 -6.09 -2.55 -10.63
CA GLY A 96 -6.59 -3.18 -9.40
C GLY A 96 -5.48 -3.68 -8.49
N LEU A 97 -4.48 -4.37 -9.05
CA LEU A 97 -3.33 -4.89 -8.30
C LEU A 97 -2.49 -3.75 -7.71
N MET A 98 -2.27 -2.68 -8.47
CA MET A 98 -1.60 -1.47 -7.98
C MET A 98 -2.41 -0.78 -6.90
N GLY A 99 -3.73 -0.67 -7.04
CA GLY A 99 -4.59 -0.11 -5.99
C GLY A 99 -4.52 -0.89 -4.67
N VAL A 100 -4.43 -2.22 -4.74
CA VAL A 100 -4.20 -3.05 -3.54
C VAL A 100 -2.80 -2.79 -2.97
N ASN A 101 -1.76 -2.75 -3.81
CA ASN A 101 -0.39 -2.46 -3.36
C ASN A 101 -0.29 -1.09 -2.67
N MET A 102 -0.94 -0.05 -3.22
CA MET A 102 -1.03 1.27 -2.61
C MET A 102 -1.70 1.22 -1.23
N ALA A 103 -2.81 0.50 -1.10
CA ALA A 103 -3.49 0.32 0.19
C ALA A 103 -2.65 -0.48 1.20
N GLN A 104 -1.85 -1.45 0.72
CA GLN A 104 -0.90 -2.19 1.56
C GLN A 104 0.21 -1.27 2.08
N ILE A 105 0.76 -0.41 1.23
CA ILE A 105 1.79 0.55 1.60
C ILE A 105 1.24 1.49 2.66
N THR A 106 0.06 2.10 2.44
CA THR A 106 -0.51 3.04 3.41
C THR A 106 -0.79 2.37 4.76
N LEU A 107 -1.40 1.18 4.75
CA LEU A 107 -1.62 0.43 5.99
C LEU A 107 -0.31 0.11 6.72
N ALA A 108 0.74 -0.27 5.97
CA ALA A 108 2.04 -0.58 6.56
C ALA A 108 2.70 0.64 7.21
N PHE A 109 2.60 1.83 6.63
CA PHE A 109 3.15 3.06 7.23
C PHE A 109 2.32 3.59 8.38
N ALA A 110 0.98 3.47 8.32
CA ALA A 110 0.11 3.76 9.45
C ALA A 110 0.48 2.97 10.71
N LEU A 111 0.78 1.67 10.56
CA LEU A 111 1.20 0.82 11.66
C LEU A 111 2.55 1.26 12.26
N ASP A 112 3.49 1.70 11.43
CA ASP A 112 4.78 2.23 11.93
C ASP A 112 4.61 3.53 12.69
N TYR A 113 3.74 4.43 12.20
CA TYR A 113 3.42 5.68 12.90
C TYR A 113 2.81 5.43 14.27
N TRP A 114 1.87 4.49 14.33
CA TRP A 114 1.31 4.06 15.60
C TRP A 114 2.37 3.48 16.54
N CYS A 115 3.29 2.64 16.02
CA CYS A 115 4.40 2.11 16.84
C CYS A 115 5.29 3.23 17.40
N LEU A 116 5.65 4.22 16.57
CA LEU A 116 6.46 5.36 17.01
C LEU A 116 5.74 6.19 18.09
N GLU A 117 4.46 6.50 17.89
CA GLU A 117 3.67 7.27 18.86
C GLU A 117 3.51 6.52 20.20
N THR A 118 3.30 5.21 20.15
CA THR A 118 3.20 4.40 21.38
C THR A 118 4.51 4.34 22.16
N ALA A 119 5.65 4.50 21.49
CA ALA A 119 6.97 4.40 22.11
C ALA A 119 7.48 5.74 22.65
N GLU A 120 7.25 6.81 21.90
CA GLU A 120 7.58 8.17 22.27
C GLU A 120 6.35 9.05 22.02
N PRO A 121 5.51 9.26 23.05
CA PRO A 121 4.33 10.12 22.94
C PRO A 121 4.72 11.53 22.49
N ALA A 122 3.86 12.16 21.68
CA ALA A 122 4.15 13.39 20.94
C ALA A 122 5.18 13.22 19.81
N SER A 123 5.31 12.01 19.25
CA SER A 123 6.00 11.80 17.98
C SER A 123 5.27 12.45 16.82
N PHE A 124 3.95 12.57 16.92
CA PHE A 124 3.08 13.26 15.98
C PHE A 124 2.27 14.38 16.67
N SER A 125 1.96 15.44 15.93
CA SER A 125 1.07 16.50 16.39
C SER A 125 -0.40 16.04 16.35
N GLU A 126 -1.22 16.68 17.19
CA GLU A 126 -2.69 16.57 17.14
C GLU A 126 -3.25 15.16 17.38
N ILE A 127 -2.45 14.26 17.96
CA ILE A 127 -2.93 12.96 18.44
C ILE A 127 -3.37 13.11 19.89
N ASP A 128 -4.66 12.89 20.15
CA ASP A 128 -5.22 12.95 21.50
C ASP A 128 -4.85 11.68 22.29
N PRO A 129 -4.20 11.80 23.46
CA PRO A 129 -3.90 10.66 24.32
C PRO A 129 -5.14 9.95 24.86
N GLU A 130 -6.30 10.61 24.91
CA GLU A 130 -7.56 10.04 25.42
C GLU A 130 -8.27 9.16 24.38
N TRP A 131 -7.87 9.23 23.11
CA TRP A 131 -8.43 8.39 22.06
C TRP A 131 -8.14 6.91 22.30
N SER A 132 -9.08 6.08 21.89
CA SER A 132 -8.89 4.64 21.83
C SER A 132 -7.80 4.28 20.80
N GLN A 133 -7.18 3.11 20.98
CA GLN A 133 -6.17 2.63 20.04
C GLN A 133 -6.70 2.52 18.60
N ALA A 134 -7.99 2.22 18.44
CA ALA A 134 -8.63 2.13 17.12
C ALA A 134 -8.78 3.52 16.46
N GLU A 135 -9.11 4.55 17.24
CA GLU A 135 -9.21 5.93 16.76
C GLU A 135 -7.83 6.47 16.36
N GLN A 136 -6.81 6.27 17.20
CA GLN A 136 -5.44 6.67 16.86
C GLN A 136 -4.93 5.94 15.60
N MET A 137 -5.19 4.63 15.49
CA MET A 137 -4.83 3.86 14.29
C MET A 137 -5.55 4.38 13.03
N PHE A 138 -6.84 4.74 13.16
CA PHE A 138 -7.59 5.31 12.06
C PHE A 138 -7.02 6.65 11.61
N GLU A 139 -6.62 7.51 12.54
CA GLU A 139 -5.98 8.79 12.21
C GLU A 139 -4.61 8.61 11.55
N PHE A 140 -3.79 7.65 12.03
CA PHE A 140 -2.53 7.33 11.34
C PHE A 140 -2.73 6.73 9.95
N PHE A 141 -3.81 5.95 9.76
CA PHE A 141 -4.18 5.46 8.44
C PHE A 141 -4.63 6.60 7.52
N PHE A 142 -5.45 7.52 8.03
CA PHE A 142 -5.86 8.72 7.29
C PHE A 142 -4.65 9.59 6.92
N PHE A 143 -3.75 9.86 7.86
CA PHE A 143 -2.51 10.59 7.64
C PHE A 143 -1.63 9.94 6.57
N SER A 144 -1.45 8.62 6.65
CA SER A 144 -0.70 7.84 5.65
C SER A 144 -1.32 7.95 4.25
N VAL A 145 -2.64 7.84 4.13
CA VAL A 145 -3.35 8.04 2.86
C VAL A 145 -3.11 9.45 2.30
N LEU A 146 -3.14 10.48 3.13
CA LEU A 146 -2.87 11.86 2.71
C LEU A 146 -1.42 12.07 2.23
N ASN A 147 -0.44 11.50 2.93
CA ASN A 147 0.97 11.57 2.53
C ASN A 147 1.22 10.82 1.22
N PHE A 148 0.73 9.59 1.12
CA PHE A 148 0.90 8.76 -0.06
C PHE A 148 0.26 9.39 -1.31
N SER A 149 -0.89 10.03 -1.14
CA SER A 149 -1.60 10.72 -2.22
C SER A 149 -1.09 12.14 -2.51
N PHE A 150 -0.09 12.63 -1.78
CA PHE A 150 0.46 13.98 -1.89
C PHE A 150 -0.54 15.11 -1.62
N PHE A 151 -1.63 14.84 -0.90
CA PHE A 151 -2.58 15.88 -0.48
C PHE A 151 -2.05 16.68 0.72
N GLY A 152 -1.59 15.96 1.76
CA GLY A 152 -0.88 16.54 2.91
C GLY A 152 -1.52 17.78 3.54
N PHE A 153 -2.73 17.66 4.09
CA PHE A 153 -3.45 18.81 4.71
C PHE A 153 -2.69 19.46 5.88
N GLY A 154 -1.82 18.71 6.54
CA GLY A 154 -0.95 19.23 7.61
C GLY A 154 -1.56 19.19 9.00
N ASP A 155 -2.71 18.52 9.19
CA ASP A 155 -3.35 18.35 10.51
C ASP A 155 -2.45 17.51 11.44
N VAL A 156 -2.03 16.34 10.97
CA VAL A 156 -1.02 15.52 11.65
C VAL A 156 0.36 15.80 11.04
N THR A 157 1.36 16.10 11.88
CA THR A 157 2.74 16.35 11.44
C THR A 157 3.76 15.63 12.33
N PRO A 158 4.81 15.04 11.76
CA PRO A 158 5.84 14.35 12.53
C PRO A 158 6.73 15.36 13.27
N GLN A 159 6.92 15.13 14.57
CA GLN A 159 7.70 16.00 15.45
C GLN A 159 9.10 15.45 15.72
N THR A 160 9.20 14.13 15.93
CA THR A 160 10.46 13.45 16.26
C THR A 160 11.26 13.09 15.00
N ILE A 161 12.57 12.90 15.15
CA ILE A 161 13.46 12.54 14.03
C ILE A 161 13.05 11.18 13.41
N PRO A 162 12.80 10.10 14.17
CA PRO A 162 12.34 8.83 13.61
C PRO A 162 11.03 8.99 12.83
N ALA A 163 10.05 9.72 13.38
CA ALA A 163 8.78 9.98 12.69
C ALA A 163 9.00 10.69 11.36
N LYS A 164 9.80 11.76 11.33
CA LYS A 164 10.14 12.49 10.10
C LYS A 164 10.80 11.60 9.06
N LEU A 165 11.74 10.75 9.46
CA LEU A 165 12.41 9.83 8.54
C LEU A 165 11.45 8.79 7.95
N VAL A 166 10.60 8.19 8.77
CA VAL A 166 9.59 7.22 8.28
C VAL A 166 8.60 7.91 7.33
N THR A 167 8.15 9.13 7.64
CA THR A 167 7.29 9.92 6.75
C THR A 167 7.99 10.25 5.42
N MET A 168 9.28 10.62 5.45
CA MET A 168 10.04 10.84 4.22
C MET A 168 10.14 9.57 3.37
N MET A 169 10.32 8.39 3.99
CA MET A 169 10.34 7.11 3.28
C MET A 169 9.00 6.81 2.62
N GLU A 170 7.88 7.05 3.31
CA GLU A 170 6.54 6.89 2.74
C GLU A 170 6.34 7.77 1.50
N VAL A 171 6.63 9.07 1.62
CA VAL A 171 6.45 10.04 0.54
C VAL A 171 7.31 9.70 -0.67
N LEU A 172 8.58 9.32 -0.45
CA LEU A 172 9.48 8.88 -1.53
C LEU A 172 8.97 7.60 -2.21
N LEU A 173 8.54 6.61 -1.43
CA LEU A 173 8.00 5.35 -1.97
C LEU A 173 6.71 5.60 -2.76
N GLY A 174 5.80 6.41 -2.24
CA GLY A 174 4.59 6.83 -2.94
C GLY A 174 4.90 7.51 -4.27
N PHE A 175 5.95 8.32 -4.32
CA PHE A 175 6.32 9.07 -5.52
C PHE A 175 6.78 8.13 -6.62
N PHE A 176 7.66 7.19 -6.28
CA PHE A 176 8.09 6.14 -7.20
C PHE A 176 6.92 5.26 -7.65
N THR A 177 6.04 4.87 -6.73
CA THR A 177 4.87 4.03 -7.03
C THR A 177 3.95 4.71 -8.05
N VAL A 178 3.69 6.01 -7.90
CA VAL A 178 2.88 6.79 -8.85
C VAL A 178 3.58 6.92 -10.21
N ILE A 179 4.90 7.20 -10.24
CA ILE A 179 5.67 7.24 -11.50
C ILE A 179 5.54 5.91 -12.25
N PHE A 180 5.68 4.80 -11.55
CA PHE A 180 5.61 3.47 -12.12
C PHE A 180 4.22 3.17 -12.67
N LEU A 181 3.17 3.50 -11.92
CA LEU A 181 1.78 3.39 -12.39
C LEU A 181 1.55 4.21 -13.67
N LEU A 182 2.07 5.44 -13.73
CA LEU A 182 1.92 6.29 -14.91
C LEU A 182 2.73 5.78 -16.12
N SER A 183 3.94 5.27 -15.89
CA SER A 183 4.78 4.67 -16.92
C SER A 183 4.08 3.48 -17.59
N ASP A 184 3.50 2.60 -16.77
CA ASP A 184 2.71 1.48 -17.25
C ASP A 184 1.48 1.98 -18.01
N PHE A 185 0.80 3.01 -17.52
CA PHE A 185 -0.36 3.60 -18.20
C PHE A 185 -0.05 4.12 -19.61
N VAL A 186 1.11 4.78 -19.80
CA VAL A 186 1.53 5.30 -21.11
C VAL A 186 1.84 4.16 -22.06
N SER A 187 2.64 3.17 -21.61
CA SER A 187 2.96 1.96 -22.39
C SER A 187 1.68 1.22 -22.82
N LEU A 188 0.68 1.17 -21.94
CA LEU A 188 -0.61 0.51 -22.18
C LEU A 188 -1.56 1.31 -23.08
N LYS A 189 -1.55 2.64 -22.99
CA LYS A 189 -2.34 3.50 -23.88
C LYS A 189 -1.89 3.33 -25.34
N ASP A 190 -0.59 3.15 -25.54
CA ASP A 190 -0.03 2.95 -26.87
C ASP A 190 -0.42 1.57 -27.45
N SER A 191 -0.50 0.51 -26.63
CA SER A 191 -0.95 -0.81 -27.10
C SER A 191 -2.44 -0.83 -27.52
N LEU A 192 -3.31 -0.09 -26.81
CA LEU A 192 -4.73 0.05 -27.17
C LEU A 192 -4.94 0.84 -28.48
N ARG A 193 -4.04 1.79 -28.79
CA ARG A 193 -4.15 2.65 -29.98
C ARG A 193 -3.88 1.91 -31.28
N VAL A 194 -3.10 0.83 -31.24
CA VAL A 194 -2.74 -0.01 -32.39
C VAL A 194 -3.92 -0.87 -32.90
N ARG A 195 -4.96 -1.09 -32.08
CA ARG A 195 -6.07 -2.00 -32.39
C ARG A 195 -7.23 -1.43 -33.22
N LYS A 196 -7.13 -0.23 -33.78
CA LYS A 196 -8.13 0.25 -34.77
C LYS A 196 -7.78 -0.32 -36.15
N PRO A 197 -8.58 -1.25 -36.72
CA PRO A 197 -8.43 -1.61 -38.12
C PRO A 197 -8.70 -0.37 -38.96
N LYS A 198 -7.85 -0.11 -39.97
CA LYS A 198 -8.26 0.75 -41.07
C LYS A 198 -9.46 0.05 -41.73
N GLU A 199 -10.62 0.69 -41.66
CA GLU A 199 -11.74 0.34 -42.52
C GLU A 199 -11.32 0.76 -43.94
N GLU A 200 -11.03 -0.23 -44.79
CA GLU A 200 -10.95 -0.10 -46.25
C GLU A 200 -12.30 -0.45 -46.87
#